data_AF-A0A3M1SB57-F1
#
_entry.id   AF-A0A3M1SB57-F1
#
_cell.length_a   1.000
_cell.length_b   1.000
_cell.length_c   1.000
_cell.angle_alpha   90.00
_cell.angle_beta   90.00
_cell.angle_gamma   90.00
#
_symmetry.space_group_name_H-M   'P 1'
#
loop_
_entity.id
_entity.type
_entity.pdbx_description
1 polymer ?
#
loop_
_entity_poly.entity_id
_entity_poly.type
_entity_poly.pdbx_seq_one_letter_code
_entity_poly.pdbx_strand_id
1 'polypeptide(L)'
;MKRLLIIVVMSIVMLSCSGKTEIKNAVIAYNRQLIEALSTAKAGRLEHFASPQEIARVDAYILYLKKDGKLLISDIKELKFINIEKKKDYVLVYTEEKWSYEYIDFKTRKPLTDEELIRYKNIYTLKLYEGHWVVDSVKIKEEK
;
A
#
# COMPACT_ATOMS: atom_id res chain seq x y z
N MET A 1 24.75 -47.42 -19.18
CA MET A 1 25.02 -46.15 -18.47
C MET A 1 24.24 -44.99 -19.12
N LYS A 2 22.92 -44.90 -18.91
CA LYS A 2 22.07 -43.82 -19.45
C LYS A 2 20.80 -43.66 -18.58
N ARG A 3 20.93 -43.41 -17.27
CA ARG A 3 19.78 -43.13 -16.37
C ARG A 3 20.22 -42.24 -15.20
N LEU A 4 20.71 -41.04 -15.50
CA LEU A 4 21.09 -40.08 -14.45
C LEU A 4 21.05 -38.64 -15.01
N LEU A 5 19.90 -38.18 -15.51
CA LEU A 5 19.78 -36.80 -15.98
C LEU A 5 18.36 -36.19 -15.92
N ILE A 6 17.47 -36.69 -15.06
CA ILE A 6 16.04 -36.24 -15.02
C ILE A 6 15.65 -35.57 -13.69
N ILE A 7 16.54 -35.44 -12.70
CA ILE A 7 16.13 -34.94 -11.36
C ILE A 7 16.32 -33.42 -11.16
N VAL A 8 17.02 -32.70 -12.03
CA VAL A 8 17.39 -31.28 -11.77
C VAL A 8 16.37 -30.25 -12.26
N VAL A 9 15.36 -30.62 -13.06
CA VAL A 9 14.44 -29.64 -13.68
C VAL A 9 13.24 -29.26 -12.80
N MET A 10 12.94 -30.01 -11.73
CA MET A 10 11.72 -29.81 -10.93
C MET A 10 11.86 -28.80 -9.78
N SER A 11 13.07 -28.35 -9.44
CA SER A 11 13.31 -27.44 -8.32
C SER A 11 13.16 -25.94 -8.66
N ILE A 12 13.01 -25.57 -9.93
CA ILE A 12 13.03 -24.16 -10.37
C ILE A 12 11.64 -23.49 -10.33
N VAL A 13 10.55 -24.25 -10.26
CA VAL A 13 9.18 -23.69 -10.36
C VAL A 13 8.69 -23.06 -9.04
N MET A 14 9.28 -23.41 -7.89
CA MET A 14 8.81 -22.93 -6.58
C MET A 14 9.27 -21.51 -6.22
N LEU A 15 10.28 -20.95 -6.90
CA LEU A 15 10.85 -19.63 -6.57
C LEU A 15 10.06 -18.45 -7.15
N SER A 16 9.21 -18.68 -8.16
CA SER A 16 8.51 -17.60 -8.86
C SER A 16 7.23 -17.13 -8.15
N CYS A 17 6.61 -18.00 -7.34
CA CYS A 17 5.35 -17.69 -6.67
C CYS A 17 5.56 -16.83 -5.40
N SER A 18 6.65 -17.06 -4.66
CA SER A 18 6.92 -16.37 -3.39
C SER A 18 7.06 -14.85 -3.55
N GLY A 19 7.78 -14.39 -4.58
CA GLY A 19 8.02 -12.96 -4.78
C GLY A 19 6.76 -12.14 -5.05
N LYS A 20 5.79 -12.69 -5.80
CA LYS A 20 4.51 -11.99 -6.05
C LYS A 20 3.68 -11.86 -4.78
N THR A 21 3.68 -12.89 -3.94
CA THR A 21 2.95 -12.88 -2.65
C THR A 21 3.56 -11.86 -1.70
N GLU A 22 4.89 -11.80 -1.61
CA GLU A 22 5.60 -10.81 -0.78
C GLU A 22 5.27 -9.38 -1.20
N ILE A 23 5.30 -9.08 -2.50
CA ILE A 23 4.96 -7.75 -3.05
C ILE A 23 3.51 -7.36 -2.73
N LYS A 24 2.56 -8.29 -2.85
CA LYS A 24 1.16 -8.03 -2.49
C LYS A 24 1.01 -7.75 -1.00
N ASN A 25 1.71 -8.53 -0.17
CA ASN A 25 1.70 -8.34 1.29
C ASN A 25 2.27 -6.98 1.69
N ALA A 26 3.30 -6.49 1.00
CA ALA A 26 3.83 -5.14 1.22
C ALA A 26 2.79 -4.05 0.95
N VAL A 27 2.03 -4.14 -0.15
CA VAL A 27 0.94 -3.19 -0.45
C VAL A 27 -0.18 -3.27 0.60
N ILE A 28 -0.58 -4.48 1.00
CA ILE A 28 -1.60 -4.68 2.05
C ILE A 28 -1.15 -4.06 3.39
N ALA A 29 0.10 -4.34 3.79
CA ALA A 29 0.65 -3.85 5.04
C ALA A 29 0.79 -2.33 5.04
N TYR A 30 1.28 -1.75 3.94
CA TYR A 30 1.30 -0.30 3.73
C TYR A 30 -0.07 0.32 3.92
N ASN A 31 -1.09 -0.18 3.21
CA ASN A 31 -2.44 0.38 3.27
C ASN A 31 -3.05 0.28 4.67
N ARG A 32 -2.82 -0.83 5.37
CA ARG A 32 -3.24 -0.98 6.76
C ARG A 32 -2.59 0.07 7.66
N GLN A 33 -1.29 0.31 7.52
CA GLN A 33 -0.61 1.32 8.32
C GLN A 33 -0.96 2.75 7.90
N LEU A 34 -1.29 2.98 6.63
CA LEU A 34 -1.78 4.26 6.15
C LEU A 34 -3.11 4.63 6.82
N ILE A 35 -4.05 3.68 6.90
CA ILE A 35 -5.31 3.86 7.64
C ILE A 35 -5.05 4.27 9.09
N GLU A 36 -4.16 3.55 9.78
CA GLU A 36 -3.79 3.85 11.17
C GLU A 36 -3.07 5.19 11.30
N ALA A 37 -2.20 5.54 10.35
CA ALA A 37 -1.47 6.80 10.35
C ALA A 37 -2.43 7.99 10.21
N LEU A 38 -3.42 7.89 9.33
CA LEU A 38 -4.42 8.94 9.07
C LEU A 38 -5.41 9.10 10.24
N SER A 39 -5.87 7.99 10.83
CA SER A 39 -6.83 8.01 11.95
C SER A 39 -6.21 8.46 13.28
N THR A 40 -4.88 8.31 13.43
CA THR A 40 -4.13 8.70 14.63
C THR A 40 -3.25 9.93 14.46
N ALA A 41 -3.19 10.48 13.24
CA ALA A 41 -2.29 11.56 12.85
C ALA A 41 -0.81 11.30 13.20
N LYS A 42 -0.33 10.09 12.86
CA LYS A 42 1.04 9.62 13.14
C LYS A 42 1.65 8.97 11.90
N ALA A 43 2.31 9.76 11.06
CA ALA A 43 2.98 9.28 9.85
C ALA A 43 4.07 8.23 10.14
N GLY A 44 4.74 8.28 11.29
CA GLY A 44 5.80 7.33 11.69
C GLY A 44 5.34 5.86 11.74
N ARG A 45 4.03 5.58 11.74
CA ARG A 45 3.51 4.20 11.58
C ARG A 45 3.92 3.55 10.25
N LEU A 46 4.34 4.35 9.27
CA LEU A 46 4.77 3.90 7.94
C LEU A 46 6.27 3.59 7.83
N GLU A 47 7.07 3.79 8.88
CA GLU A 47 8.55 3.67 8.84
C GLU A 47 9.10 2.35 8.26
N HIS A 48 8.36 1.25 8.39
CA HIS A 48 8.74 -0.07 7.84
C HIS A 48 7.97 -0.48 6.57
N PHE A 49 7.10 0.38 6.06
CA PHE A 49 6.16 0.04 4.97
C PHE A 49 6.22 1.02 3.80
N ALA A 50 6.82 2.19 4.02
CA ALA A 50 6.94 3.24 3.04
C ALA A 50 8.37 3.82 3.02
N SER A 51 8.76 4.37 1.88
CA SER A 51 10.02 5.11 1.78
C SER A 51 9.96 6.42 2.57
N PRO A 52 11.11 7.00 2.97
CA PRO A 52 11.13 8.31 3.64
C PRO A 52 10.40 9.41 2.86
N GLN A 53 10.47 9.34 1.52
CA GLN A 53 9.78 10.28 0.64
C GLN A 53 8.24 10.14 0.74
N GLU A 54 7.73 8.91 0.72
CA GLU A 54 6.30 8.64 0.85
C GLU A 54 5.79 8.97 2.26
N ILE A 55 6.57 8.69 3.30
CA ILE A 55 6.25 9.08 4.68
C ILE A 55 6.10 10.61 4.77
N ALA A 56 7.04 11.37 4.20
CA ALA A 56 6.97 12.84 4.21
C ALA A 56 5.73 13.37 3.46
N ARG A 57 5.34 12.73 2.34
CA ARG A 57 4.11 13.07 1.61
C ARG A 57 2.87 12.84 2.48
N VAL A 58 2.78 11.69 3.15
CA VAL A 58 1.66 11.37 4.04
C VAL A 58 1.64 12.31 5.26
N ASP A 59 2.80 12.61 5.84
CA ASP A 59 2.91 13.55 6.97
C ASP A 59 2.43 14.95 6.62
N ALA A 60 2.77 15.45 5.42
CA ALA A 60 2.27 16.72 4.92
C ALA A 60 0.73 16.73 4.80
N TYR A 61 0.12 15.62 4.35
CA TYR A 61 -1.33 15.50 4.30
C TYR A 61 -1.97 15.43 5.69
N ILE A 62 -1.35 14.70 6.63
CA ILE A 62 -1.79 14.68 8.04
C ILE A 62 -1.72 16.08 8.65
N LEU A 63 -0.65 16.84 8.40
CA LEU A 63 -0.51 18.21 8.89
C LEU A 63 -1.61 19.12 8.34
N TYR A 64 -1.96 18.96 7.06
CA TYR A 64 -3.09 19.64 6.43
C TYR A 64 -4.41 19.32 7.16
N LEU A 65 -4.71 18.04 7.40
CA LEU A 65 -5.92 17.64 8.13
C LEU A 65 -5.95 18.20 9.56
N LYS A 66 -4.81 18.16 10.26
CA LYS A 66 -4.70 18.71 11.63
C LYS A 66 -4.93 20.21 11.67
N LYS A 67 -4.45 20.96 10.67
CA LYS A 67 -4.69 22.41 10.56
C LYS A 67 -6.19 22.71 10.48
N ASP A 68 -6.94 21.85 9.81
CA ASP A 68 -8.40 21.94 9.69
C ASP A 68 -9.15 21.35 10.90
N GLY A 69 -8.45 20.85 11.92
CA GLY A 69 -9.06 20.19 13.08
C GLY A 69 -9.67 18.83 12.76
N LYS A 70 -9.23 18.17 11.69
CA LYS A 70 -9.80 16.91 11.18
C LYS A 70 -8.86 15.72 11.39
N LEU A 71 -9.46 14.54 11.42
CA LEU A 71 -8.82 13.25 11.18
C LEU A 71 -9.59 12.53 10.07
N LEU A 72 -8.90 11.68 9.33
CA LEU A 72 -9.53 10.83 8.32
C LEU A 72 -9.65 9.42 8.90
N ILE A 73 -10.87 8.94 9.05
CA ILE A 73 -11.17 7.53 9.31
C ILE A 73 -11.45 6.91 7.96
N SER A 74 -10.78 5.80 7.65
CA SER A 74 -10.90 5.15 6.35
C SER A 74 -10.79 3.65 6.47
N ASP A 75 -11.37 2.93 5.54
CA ASP A 75 -11.27 1.48 5.45
C ASP A 75 -11.23 1.02 3.97
N ILE A 76 -10.51 -0.05 3.70
CA ILE A 76 -10.51 -0.69 2.38
C ILE A 76 -11.58 -1.77 2.36
N LYS A 77 -12.66 -1.49 1.65
CA LYS A 77 -13.75 -2.46 1.45
C LYS A 77 -13.39 -3.52 0.41
N GLU A 78 -12.55 -3.17 -0.57
CA GLU A 78 -12.14 -4.06 -1.65
C GLU A 78 -10.74 -3.70 -2.14
N LEU A 79 -9.86 -4.70 -2.27
CA LEU A 79 -8.52 -4.56 -2.85
C LEU A 79 -8.30 -5.67 -3.88
N LYS A 80 -8.28 -5.30 -5.15
CA LYS A 80 -8.02 -6.20 -6.28
C LYS A 80 -6.66 -5.90 -6.89
N PHE A 81 -5.79 -6.90 -6.96
CA PHE A 81 -4.52 -6.81 -7.67
C PHE A 81 -4.73 -7.16 -9.14
N ILE A 82 -4.52 -6.19 -10.03
CA ILE A 82 -4.74 -6.33 -11.47
C ILE A 82 -3.49 -6.84 -12.17
N ASN A 83 -2.35 -6.20 -11.90
CA ASN A 83 -1.08 -6.54 -12.54
C ASN A 83 0.11 -6.24 -11.61
N ILE A 84 1.21 -6.95 -11.82
CA ILE A 84 2.50 -6.71 -11.15
C ILE A 84 3.58 -6.72 -12.23
N GLU A 85 4.22 -5.58 -12.45
CA GLU A 85 5.31 -5.43 -13.40
C GLU A 85 6.64 -5.24 -12.66
N LYS A 86 7.53 -6.22 -12.78
CA LYS A 86 8.89 -6.09 -12.26
C LYS A 86 9.74 -5.30 -13.24
N LYS A 87 10.35 -4.21 -12.77
CA LYS A 87 11.38 -3.46 -13.49
C LYS A 87 12.74 -3.80 -12.88
N LYS A 88 13.81 -3.18 -13.40
CA LYS A 88 15.18 -3.45 -12.96
C LYS A 88 15.36 -3.17 -11.46
N ASP A 89 14.90 -1.99 -11.02
CA ASP A 89 15.18 -1.47 -9.67
C ASP A 89 13.93 -1.32 -8.79
N TYR A 90 12.74 -1.55 -9.35
CA TYR A 90 11.46 -1.36 -8.67
C TYR A 90 10.38 -2.28 -9.24
N VAL A 91 9.25 -2.35 -8.56
CA VAL A 91 8.04 -3.06 -9.00
C VAL A 91 6.88 -2.09 -9.10
N LEU A 92 6.10 -2.20 -10.17
CA LEU A 92 4.81 -1.53 -10.29
C LEU A 92 3.69 -2.51 -9.94
N VAL A 93 2.79 -2.11 -9.05
CA VAL A 93 1.61 -2.91 -8.67
C VAL A 93 0.37 -2.11 -9.01
N TYR A 94 -0.47 -2.68 -9.86
CA TYR A 94 -1.71 -2.07 -10.34
C TYR A 94 -2.86 -2.65 -9.53
N THR A 95 -3.67 -1.78 -8.94
CA THR A 95 -4.81 -2.19 -8.11
C THR A 95 -6.10 -1.48 -8.51
N GLU A 96 -7.21 -2.14 -8.22
CA GLU A 96 -8.53 -1.52 -8.12
C GLU A 96 -8.99 -1.62 -6.67
N GLU A 97 -9.39 -0.49 -6.11
CA GLU A 97 -9.66 -0.36 -4.69
C GLU A 97 -11.02 0.29 -4.47
N LYS A 98 -11.75 -0.17 -3.46
CA LYS A 98 -12.92 0.50 -2.94
C LYS A 98 -12.64 0.92 -1.50
N TRP A 99 -12.69 2.21 -1.26
CA TRP A 99 -12.47 2.80 0.05
C TRP A 99 -13.79 3.33 0.61
N SER A 100 -13.95 3.22 1.93
CA SER A 100 -14.85 4.12 2.65
C SER A 100 -14.03 5.09 3.48
N TYR A 101 -14.51 6.32 3.63
CA TYR A 101 -13.91 7.27 4.55
C TYR A 101 -14.91 8.27 5.11
N GLU A 102 -14.59 8.81 6.26
CA GLU A 102 -15.28 9.95 6.88
C GLU A 102 -14.24 10.86 7.55
N TYR A 103 -14.56 12.15 7.64
CA TYR A 103 -13.80 13.07 8.46
C TYR A 103 -14.41 13.16 9.85
N ILE A 104 -13.56 13.10 10.87
CA ILE A 104 -13.98 13.31 12.27
C ILE A 104 -13.23 14.50 12.88
N ASP A 105 -13.85 15.13 13.87
CA ASP A 105 -13.21 16.20 14.63
C ASP A 105 -12.05 15.64 15.48
N PHE A 106 -10.90 16.30 15.39
CA PHE A 106 -9.66 15.84 16.02
C PHE A 106 -9.77 15.74 17.55
N LYS A 107 -10.53 16.64 18.19
CA LYS A 107 -10.62 16.74 19.65
C LYS A 107 -11.74 15.87 20.21
N THR A 108 -12.93 15.98 19.63
CA THR A 108 -14.16 15.37 20.13
C THR A 108 -14.43 14.00 19.54
N ARG A 109 -13.74 13.64 18.44
CA ARG A 109 -13.92 12.38 17.68
C ARG A 109 -15.32 12.22 17.10
N LYS A 110 -16.11 13.30 17.02
CA LYS A 110 -17.43 13.29 16.40
C LYS A 110 -17.31 13.36 14.87
N PRO A 111 -18.20 12.69 14.11
CA PRO A 111 -18.25 12.84 12.66
C PRO A 111 -18.46 14.30 12.25
N LEU A 112 -17.72 14.73 11.23
CA LEU A 112 -17.87 16.01 10.55
C LEU A 112 -18.51 15.86 9.17
N THR A 113 -18.40 14.67 8.59
CA THR A 113 -19.02 14.29 7.32
C THR A 113 -19.71 12.95 7.49
N ASP A 114 -20.61 12.63 6.55
CA ASP A 114 -21.08 11.26 6.39
C ASP A 114 -19.97 10.37 5.82
N GLU A 115 -20.16 9.04 5.88
CA GLU A 115 -19.28 8.08 5.22
C GLU A 115 -19.44 8.17 3.70
N GLU A 116 -18.33 8.36 3.00
CA GLU A 116 -18.26 8.37 1.54
C GLU A 116 -17.63 7.08 1.04
N LEU A 117 -18.06 6.60 -0.13
CA LEU A 117 -17.47 5.46 -0.82
C LEU A 117 -16.84 5.94 -2.12
N ILE A 118 -15.59 5.54 -2.35
CA ILE A 118 -14.85 5.92 -3.55
C ILE A 118 -14.11 4.73 -4.15
N ARG A 119 -13.97 4.71 -5.47
CA ARG A 119 -13.21 3.70 -6.19
C ARG A 119 -11.98 4.32 -6.84
N TYR A 120 -10.84 3.70 -6.60
CA TYR A 120 -9.57 4.11 -7.18
C TYR A 120 -8.99 3.01 -8.07
N LYS A 121 -8.35 3.44 -9.15
CA LYS A 121 -7.34 2.64 -9.84
C LYS A 121 -5.97 3.19 -9.49
N ASN A 122 -5.19 2.43 -8.75
CA ASN A 122 -3.90 2.88 -8.23
C ASN A 122 -2.74 2.14 -8.89
N ILE A 123 -1.61 2.84 -8.97
CA ILE A 123 -0.30 2.25 -9.28
C ILE A 123 0.63 2.54 -8.11
N TYR A 124 1.03 1.49 -7.42
CA TYR A 124 2.07 1.54 -6.41
C TYR A 124 3.42 1.31 -7.07
N THR A 125 4.39 2.14 -6.73
CA THR A 125 5.81 1.86 -7.01
C THR A 125 6.41 1.32 -5.73
N LEU A 126 6.95 0.10 -5.77
CA LEU A 126 7.66 -0.50 -4.65
C LEU A 126 9.14 -0.60 -4.95
N LYS A 127 9.97 -0.38 -3.94
CA LYS A 127 11.42 -0.57 -4.01
C LYS A 127 11.89 -1.48 -2.87
N LEU A 128 13.03 -2.13 -3.08
CA LEU A 128 13.68 -2.84 -1.99
C LEU A 128 14.41 -1.82 -1.12
N TYR A 129 14.10 -1.78 0.17
CA TYR A 129 14.72 -0.90 1.16
C TYR A 129 15.03 -1.74 2.40
N GLU A 130 16.26 -1.71 2.88
CA GLU A 130 16.71 -2.51 4.04
C GLU A 130 16.27 -3.99 3.99
N GLY A 131 16.38 -4.60 2.80
CA GLY A 131 16.11 -6.02 2.60
C GLY A 131 14.63 -6.41 2.48
N HIS A 132 13.69 -5.47 2.45
CA HIS A 132 12.26 -5.74 2.28
C HIS A 132 11.60 -4.77 1.29
N TRP A 133 10.44 -5.14 0.75
CA TRP A 133 9.68 -4.29 -0.17
C TRP A 133 8.91 -3.21 0.61
N VAL A 134 9.09 -1.95 0.22
CA VAL A 134 8.34 -0.80 0.76
C VAL A 134 7.67 -0.02 -0.38
N VAL A 135 6.57 0.65 -0.08
CA VAL A 135 5.90 1.55 -1.02
C VAL A 135 6.68 2.86 -1.11
N ASP A 136 7.12 3.20 -2.32
CA ASP A 136 7.86 4.43 -2.60
C ASP A 136 6.98 5.58 -3.09
N SER A 137 5.89 5.25 -3.79
CA SER A 137 4.87 6.22 -4.20
C SER A 137 3.59 5.52 -4.63
N VAL A 138 2.48 6.24 -4.53
CA VAL A 138 1.17 5.83 -5.06
C VAL A 138 0.69 6.87 -6.07
N LYS A 139 0.28 6.43 -7.25
CA LYS A 139 -0.29 7.28 -8.31
C LYS A 139 -1.72 6.84 -8.60
N ILE A 140 -2.67 7.76 -8.48
CA ILE A 140 -4.06 7.56 -8.87
C ILE A 140 -4.15 7.68 -10.40
N LYS A 141 -4.69 6.64 -11.06
CA LYS A 141 -4.97 6.63 -12.50
C LYS A 141 -6.38 7.04 -12.83
N GLU A 142 -7.32 6.66 -11.97
CA GLU A 142 -8.75 6.91 -12.15
C GLU A 142 -9.41 6.98 -10.77
N GLU A 143 -10.35 7.90 -10.62
CA GLU A 143 -11.14 8.14 -9.41
C GLU A 143 -12.62 8.16 -9.83
N LYS A 144 -13.47 7.40 -9.15
CA LYS A 144 -14.88 7.19 -9.47
C LYS A 144 -15.74 7.05 -8.22
#